data_AF-A0A8C3IUI0-F1
#
_entry.id   AF-A0A8C3IUI0-F1
#
_cell.length_a   1.000
_cell.length_b   1.000
_cell.length_c   1.000
_cell.angle_alpha   90.00
_cell.angle_beta   90.00
_cell.angle_gamma   90.00
#
_symmetry.space_group_name_H-M   'P 1'
#
loop_
_entity.id
_entity.type
_entity.pdbx_description
1 polymer ?
#
loop_
_entity_poly.entity_id
_entity_poly.type
_entity_poly.pdbx_seq_one_letter_code
_entity_poly.pdbx_strand_id
1 'polypeptide(L)'
;MFLSLQAMMVRLLHMGLDATFVLCILGFLLHAAAVSSQKLDDIDPLVTTNFGKIRGIKKELNNEILGPVIQFLGVPYAAPPVGEHRFQPPEPPSPWSDIKNATQFAPVCPQNIIEGRLPEVMLPVWFTNNLDVVSTYVQDQNEDCLYLNIYVPTEDGPLTKKQTDDLGDNDGAEDEDIRDSGGPKPVMVYIHGGSYMEGTGNLYDGSVLASYGNVIVITVNYRLGVLGKKLLDFN
;
A
#
# COMPACT_ATOMS: atom_id res chain seq x y z
N MET A 1 8.32 -3.58 39.87
CA MET A 1 8.30 -2.13 39.59
C MET A 1 7.64 -1.30 40.70
N PHE A 2 6.43 -1.64 41.18
CA PHE A 2 5.73 -0.88 42.23
C PHE A 2 6.46 -0.77 43.58
N LEU A 3 7.11 -1.84 44.06
CA LEU A 3 7.88 -1.82 45.33
C LEU A 3 9.15 -0.96 45.29
N SER A 4 9.72 -0.73 44.10
CA SER A 4 10.93 0.11 43.94
C SER A 4 10.59 1.60 43.95
N LEU A 5 9.39 2.00 43.51
CA LEU A 5 8.96 3.40 43.54
C LEU A 5 8.66 3.87 44.97
N GLN A 6 8.00 3.03 45.79
CA GLN A 6 7.70 3.38 47.18
C GLN A 6 8.98 3.60 48.01
N ALA A 7 10.01 2.77 47.82
CA ALA A 7 11.29 2.90 48.52
C ALA A 7 12.06 4.17 48.13
N MET A 8 11.93 4.63 46.87
CA MET A 8 12.56 5.85 46.38
C MET A 8 11.85 7.11 46.91
N MET A 9 10.51 7.08 46.99
CA MET A 9 9.70 8.18 47.54
C MET A 9 9.98 8.43 49.04
N VAL A 10 10.12 7.36 49.83
CA VAL A 10 10.40 7.48 51.27
C VAL A 10 11.81 8.03 51.52
N ARG A 11 12.79 7.71 50.66
CA ARG A 11 14.14 8.26 50.76
C ARG A 11 14.22 9.74 50.37
N LEU A 12 13.43 10.18 49.39
CA LEU A 12 13.35 11.59 48.98
C LEU A 12 12.69 12.47 50.05
N LEU A 13 11.65 11.97 50.73
CA LEU A 13 11.01 12.65 51.87
C LEU A 13 11.95 12.78 53.09
N HIS A 14 12.87 11.84 53.29
CA HIS A 14 13.80 11.85 54.42
C HIS A 14 14.99 12.83 54.24
N MET A 15 15.17 13.40 53.04
CA MET A 15 16.27 14.32 52.69
C MET A 15 15.89 15.81 52.79
N GLY A 16 14.75 16.14 53.40
CA GLY A 16 14.34 17.53 53.66
C GLY A 16 14.02 18.35 52.42
N LEU A 17 13.78 17.70 51.27
CA LEU A 17 13.36 18.37 50.05
C LEU A 17 11.86 18.68 50.16
N ASP A 18 11.53 19.97 50.07
CA ASP A 18 10.18 20.49 50.22
C ASP A 18 9.20 19.77 49.26
N ALA A 19 8.00 19.43 49.72
CA ALA A 19 7.02 18.63 48.98
C ALA A 19 6.64 19.28 47.63
N THR A 20 6.74 20.61 47.59
CA THR A 20 6.60 21.44 46.39
C THR A 20 7.65 21.12 45.33
N PHE A 21 8.91 20.87 45.73
CA PHE A 21 10.02 20.56 44.83
C PHE A 21 9.87 19.17 44.20
N VAL A 22 9.40 18.20 44.98
CA VAL A 22 9.11 16.84 44.48
C VAL A 22 7.93 16.85 43.50
N LEU A 23 6.88 17.64 43.77
CA LEU A 23 5.76 17.83 42.84
C LEU A 23 6.20 18.52 41.54
N CYS A 24 7.09 19.52 41.63
CA CYS A 24 7.63 20.20 40.45
C CYS A 24 8.48 19.25 39.58
N ILE A 25 9.31 18.38 40.18
CA ILE A 25 10.10 17.40 39.43
C ILE A 25 9.19 16.36 38.77
N LEU A 26 8.16 15.87 39.46
CA LEU A 26 7.16 14.97 38.89
C LEU A 26 6.37 15.64 37.76
N GLY A 27 5.99 16.90 37.93
CA GLY A 27 5.32 17.70 36.89
C GLY A 27 6.20 17.94 35.67
N PHE A 28 7.50 18.20 35.87
CA PHE A 28 8.48 18.32 34.81
C PHE A 28 8.75 16.99 34.10
N LEU A 29 8.80 15.88 34.82
CA LEU A 29 8.95 14.54 34.24
C LEU A 29 7.70 14.11 33.46
N LEU A 30 6.49 14.46 33.94
CA LEU A 30 5.25 14.25 33.19
C LEU A 30 5.16 15.14 31.95
N HIS A 31 5.59 16.40 32.03
CA HIS A 31 5.69 17.28 30.85
C HIS A 31 6.77 16.80 29.87
N ALA A 32 7.92 16.36 30.36
CA ALA A 32 8.98 15.80 29.51
C ALA A 32 8.55 14.48 28.85
N ALA A 33 7.80 13.62 29.55
CA ALA A 33 7.20 12.42 28.98
C ALA A 33 6.11 12.75 27.96
N ALA A 34 5.33 13.80 28.16
CA ALA A 34 4.34 14.29 27.19
C ALA A 34 5.01 14.92 25.95
N VAL A 35 6.13 15.63 26.13
CA VAL A 35 6.91 16.24 25.04
C VAL A 35 7.73 15.21 24.26
N SER A 36 8.09 14.08 24.86
CA SER A 36 8.86 13.01 24.21
C SER A 36 8.05 12.13 23.25
N SER A 37 6.76 12.40 23.05
CA SER A 37 5.89 11.65 22.12
C SER A 37 5.60 12.39 20.81
N GLN A 38 6.34 13.45 20.49
CA GLN A 38 6.22 14.17 19.22
C GLN A 38 7.57 14.28 18.50
N LYS A 39 8.11 13.12 18.10
CA LYS A 39 8.93 13.05 16.89
C LYS A 39 8.04 12.47 15.79
N LEU A 40 7.24 13.33 15.19
CA LEU A 40 6.33 13.03 14.09
C LEU A 40 6.99 13.51 12.78
N ASP A 41 8.17 12.99 12.50
CA ASP A 41 8.87 13.19 11.22
C ASP A 41 8.89 11.85 10.48
N ASP A 42 7.89 11.62 9.62
CA ASP A 42 7.98 11.08 8.25
C ASP A 42 6.54 10.89 7.71
N ILE A 43 6.02 11.96 7.11
CA ILE A 43 4.76 12.14 6.33
C ILE A 43 3.75 10.98 6.39
N ASP A 44 2.70 11.13 7.20
CA ASP A 44 1.47 10.31 7.12
C ASP A 44 0.88 10.44 5.69
N PRO A 45 0.99 9.41 4.83
CA PRO A 45 0.70 9.56 3.41
C PRO A 45 -0.80 9.59 3.16
N LEU A 46 -1.38 10.77 3.29
CA LEU A 46 -2.81 11.04 3.18
C LEU A 46 -3.14 11.68 1.83
N VAL A 47 -4.01 11.04 1.06
CA VAL A 47 -4.46 11.53 -0.25
C VAL A 47 -5.96 11.73 -0.24
N THR A 48 -6.44 12.84 -0.81
CA THR A 48 -7.87 13.11 -1.01
C THR A 48 -8.28 12.63 -2.40
N THR A 49 -9.26 11.74 -2.45
CA THR A 49 -9.90 11.27 -3.70
C THR A 49 -11.26 11.95 -3.88
N ASN A 50 -11.91 11.73 -5.02
CA ASN A 50 -13.29 12.17 -5.24
C ASN A 50 -14.30 11.53 -4.28
N PHE A 51 -13.96 10.37 -3.68
CA PHE A 51 -14.85 9.62 -2.79
C PHE A 51 -14.51 9.79 -1.31
N GLY A 52 -13.39 10.43 -0.98
CA GLY A 52 -12.95 10.61 0.41
C GLY A 52 -11.44 10.47 0.56
N LYS A 53 -10.96 10.57 1.81
CA LYS A 53 -9.53 10.52 2.12
C LYS A 53 -9.05 9.08 2.31
N ILE A 54 -7.86 8.77 1.80
CA ILE A 54 -7.19 7.48 2.00
C ILE A 54 -5.82 7.68 2.64
N ARG A 55 -5.46 6.80 3.56
CA ARG A 55 -4.14 6.74 4.21
C ARG A 55 -3.36 5.54 3.67
N GLY A 56 -2.20 5.78 3.08
CA GLY A 56 -1.28 4.75 2.64
C GLY A 56 -0.23 4.37 3.69
N ILE A 57 0.83 3.71 3.25
CA ILE A 57 2.00 3.38 4.06
C ILE A 57 3.28 3.59 3.25
N LYS A 58 4.30 4.20 3.85
CA LYS A 58 5.64 4.29 3.26
C LYS A 58 6.35 2.94 3.38
N LYS A 59 6.92 2.46 2.27
CA LYS A 59 7.63 1.19 2.19
C LYS A 59 9.05 1.42 1.68
N GLU A 60 10.01 1.12 2.54
CA GLU A 60 11.42 1.03 2.17
C GLU A 60 11.67 -0.23 1.35
N LEU A 61 12.54 -0.11 0.34
CA LEU A 61 12.94 -1.22 -0.52
C LEU A 61 14.26 -1.81 -0.04
N ASN A 62 14.42 -3.12 -0.23
CA ASN A 62 15.64 -3.83 0.13
C ASN A 62 16.74 -3.63 -0.94
N ASN A 63 17.04 -2.38 -1.27
CA ASN A 63 18.04 -1.98 -2.24
C ASN A 63 18.47 -0.52 -1.95
N GLU A 64 19.76 -0.28 -1.76
CA GLU A 64 20.30 1.03 -1.41
C GLU A 64 20.17 2.10 -2.51
N ILE A 65 19.93 1.68 -3.76
CA ILE A 65 19.81 2.56 -4.92
C ILE A 65 18.35 3.00 -5.13
N LEU A 66 17.39 2.18 -4.71
CA LEU A 66 15.97 2.43 -4.94
C LEU A 66 15.38 3.26 -3.80
N GLY A 67 14.78 4.40 -4.15
CA GLY A 67 14.06 5.23 -3.19
C GLY A 67 12.77 4.56 -2.69
N PRO A 68 12.24 5.02 -1.53
CA PRO A 68 11.02 4.45 -0.97
C PRO A 68 9.80 4.67 -1.86
N VAL A 69 8.76 3.88 -1.63
CA VAL A 69 7.45 4.06 -2.27
C VAL A 69 6.36 4.29 -1.23
N ILE A 70 5.30 4.99 -1.63
CA ILE A 70 4.04 5.00 -0.89
C ILE A 70 3.11 3.97 -1.49
N GLN A 71 2.58 3.08 -0.64
CA GLN A 71 1.61 2.07 -1.01
C GLN A 71 0.22 2.48 -0.52
N PHE A 72 -0.78 2.39 -1.40
CA PHE A 72 -2.19 2.43 -1.05
C PHE A 72 -2.81 1.09 -1.45
N LEU A 73 -3.03 0.22 -0.47
CA LEU A 73 -3.50 -1.15 -0.67
C LEU A 73 -4.99 -1.26 -0.35
N GLY A 74 -5.74 -2.03 -1.15
CA GLY A 74 -7.17 -2.23 -0.89
C GLY A 74 -8.03 -0.98 -1.06
N VAL A 75 -7.74 -0.16 -2.08
CA VAL A 75 -8.54 1.03 -2.41
C VAL A 75 -9.76 0.61 -3.23
N PRO A 76 -11.00 0.87 -2.77
CA PRO A 76 -12.20 0.49 -3.52
C PRO A 76 -12.33 1.35 -4.77
N TYR A 77 -12.53 0.72 -5.92
CA TYR A 77 -12.77 1.44 -7.18
C TYR A 77 -14.21 1.29 -7.70
N ALA A 78 -15.00 0.43 -7.07
CA ALA A 78 -16.41 0.19 -7.39
C ALA A 78 -17.19 -0.21 -6.13
N ALA A 79 -18.51 -0.14 -6.20
CA ALA A 79 -19.39 -0.68 -5.17
C ALA A 79 -19.28 -2.22 -5.11
N PRO A 80 -19.47 -2.84 -3.93
CA PRO A 80 -19.45 -4.30 -3.80
C PRO A 80 -20.46 -4.98 -4.74
N PRO A 81 -20.04 -5.93 -5.59
CA PRO A 81 -20.91 -6.57 -6.58
C PRO A 81 -21.72 -7.75 -6.00
N VAL A 82 -22.33 -7.52 -4.83
CA VAL A 82 -23.07 -8.52 -4.05
C VAL A 82 -24.58 -8.39 -4.23
N GLY A 83 -25.33 -9.45 -3.92
CA GLY A 83 -26.80 -9.43 -4.00
C GLY A 83 -27.29 -9.10 -5.40
N GLU A 84 -28.15 -8.08 -5.52
CA GLU A 84 -28.73 -7.63 -6.80
C GLU A 84 -27.68 -7.06 -7.78
N HIS A 85 -26.49 -6.69 -7.29
CA HIS A 85 -25.40 -6.18 -8.12
C HIS A 85 -24.56 -7.33 -8.72
N ARG A 86 -24.84 -8.57 -8.32
CA ARG A 86 -24.22 -9.75 -8.92
C ARG A 86 -24.63 -9.85 -10.39
N PHE A 87 -23.65 -10.10 -11.26
CA PHE A 87 -23.81 -10.15 -12.73
C PHE A 87 -24.27 -8.85 -13.40
N GLN A 88 -24.31 -7.73 -12.67
CA GLN A 88 -24.50 -6.40 -13.23
C GLN A 88 -23.15 -5.72 -13.50
N PRO A 89 -23.10 -4.71 -14.39
CA PRO A 89 -21.94 -3.82 -14.50
C PRO A 89 -21.56 -3.20 -13.14
N PRO A 90 -20.27 -2.92 -12.88
CA PRO A 90 -19.86 -2.29 -11.63
C PRO A 90 -20.39 -0.86 -11.53
N GLU A 91 -20.83 -0.47 -10.33
CA GLU A 91 -21.23 0.90 -10.00
C GLU A 91 -20.10 1.64 -9.27
N PRO A 92 -20.09 2.99 -9.25
CA PRO A 92 -19.12 3.77 -8.49
C PRO A 92 -19.16 3.42 -6.98
N PRO A 93 -18.03 3.50 -6.26
CA PRO A 93 -18.01 3.25 -4.83
C PRO A 93 -18.75 4.36 -4.07
N SER A 94 -19.36 4.01 -2.94
CA SER A 94 -19.95 4.99 -2.04
C SER A 94 -18.87 5.91 -1.45
N PRO A 95 -19.08 7.24 -1.39
CA PRO A 95 -18.15 8.13 -0.72
C PRO A 95 -18.13 7.91 0.80
N TRP A 96 -17.02 8.25 1.43
CA TRP A 96 -16.81 8.17 2.88
C TRP A 96 -16.32 9.50 3.44
N SER A 97 -16.77 9.85 4.66
CA SER A 97 -16.42 11.11 5.33
C SER A 97 -15.08 11.07 6.08
N ASP A 98 -14.75 9.91 6.65
CA ASP A 98 -13.57 9.74 7.49
C ASP A 98 -12.33 9.39 6.67
N ILE A 99 -11.21 9.09 7.33
CA ILE A 99 -10.00 8.61 6.65
C ILE A 99 -10.08 7.09 6.51
N LYS A 100 -10.10 6.58 5.26
CA LYS A 100 -10.03 5.15 4.99
C LYS A 100 -8.58 4.68 5.02
N ASN A 101 -8.26 3.70 5.86
CA ASN A 101 -6.94 3.08 5.85
C ASN A 101 -6.79 2.16 4.64
N ALA A 102 -5.78 2.42 3.82
CA ALA A 102 -5.39 1.67 2.64
C ALA A 102 -3.95 1.14 2.83
N THR A 103 -3.73 0.45 3.95
CA THR A 103 -2.40 -0.01 4.40
C THR A 103 -2.24 -1.52 4.32
N GLN A 104 -3.29 -2.24 3.92
CA GLN A 104 -3.33 -3.69 3.80
C GLN A 104 -4.18 -4.10 2.61
N PHE A 105 -3.89 -5.26 2.03
CA PHE A 105 -4.70 -5.79 0.93
C PHE A 105 -6.15 -6.04 1.37
N ALA A 106 -7.08 -5.77 0.46
CA ALA A 106 -8.47 -6.20 0.60
C ALA A 106 -8.63 -7.66 0.18
N PRO A 107 -9.75 -8.32 0.54
CA PRO A 107 -10.04 -9.68 0.11
C PRO A 107 -9.98 -9.84 -1.42
N VAL A 108 -9.52 -10.99 -1.89
CA VAL A 108 -9.49 -11.31 -3.31
C VAL A 108 -10.84 -11.83 -3.79
N CYS A 109 -11.05 -11.83 -5.10
CA CYS A 109 -12.28 -12.38 -5.67
C CYS A 109 -12.37 -13.90 -5.47
N PRO A 110 -13.59 -14.47 -5.33
CA PRO A 110 -13.76 -15.89 -5.06
C PRO A 110 -13.19 -16.75 -6.18
N GLN A 111 -12.34 -17.71 -5.82
CA GLN A 111 -11.60 -18.57 -6.73
C GLN A 111 -11.19 -19.89 -6.07
N ASN A 112 -10.88 -20.91 -6.87
CA ASN A 112 -10.47 -22.21 -6.37
C ASN A 112 -9.15 -22.63 -7.01
N ILE A 113 -8.07 -22.58 -6.22
CA ILE A 113 -6.70 -22.90 -6.68
C ILE A 113 -6.22 -24.27 -6.17
N ILE A 114 -7.13 -25.19 -5.85
CA ILE A 114 -6.77 -26.55 -5.41
C ILE A 114 -6.03 -27.28 -6.53
N GLU A 115 -4.96 -28.00 -6.18
CA GLU A 115 -4.18 -28.86 -7.10
C GLU A 115 -5.11 -29.75 -7.94
N GLY A 116 -4.83 -29.83 -9.25
CA GLY A 116 -5.58 -30.65 -10.21
C GLY A 116 -6.80 -29.99 -10.86
N ARG A 117 -7.20 -28.77 -10.46
CA ARG A 117 -8.22 -27.96 -11.19
C ARG A 117 -7.66 -26.79 -11.98
N LEU A 118 -6.37 -26.53 -11.84
CA LEU A 118 -5.66 -25.47 -12.55
C LEU A 118 -5.19 -25.97 -13.92
N PRO A 119 -5.47 -25.26 -15.03
CA PRO A 119 -4.93 -25.60 -16.33
C PRO A 119 -3.43 -25.26 -16.38
N GLU A 120 -2.58 -26.20 -15.93
CA GLU A 120 -1.11 -25.98 -15.80
C GLU A 120 -0.46 -25.45 -17.07
N VAL A 121 -0.90 -25.90 -18.25
CA VAL A 121 -0.38 -25.45 -19.55
C VAL A 121 -0.70 -23.98 -19.88
N MET A 122 -1.68 -23.39 -19.20
CA MET A 122 -2.19 -22.04 -19.46
C MET A 122 -1.75 -21.02 -18.40
N LEU A 123 -1.19 -21.51 -17.29
CA LEU A 123 -0.75 -20.73 -16.16
C LEU A 123 0.77 -20.56 -16.16
N PRO A 124 1.29 -19.45 -15.61
CA PRO A 124 2.72 -19.24 -15.58
C PRO A 124 3.38 -20.21 -14.58
N VAL A 125 4.55 -20.72 -14.94
CA VAL A 125 5.29 -21.73 -14.16
C VAL A 125 5.54 -21.29 -12.71
N TRP A 126 5.84 -20.01 -12.48
CA TRP A 126 6.04 -19.49 -11.13
C TRP A 126 4.78 -19.53 -10.26
N PHE A 127 3.59 -19.51 -10.87
CA PHE A 127 2.31 -19.60 -10.14
C PHE A 127 2.02 -21.05 -9.79
N THR A 128 2.19 -21.98 -10.74
CA THR A 128 1.89 -23.41 -10.54
C THR A 128 2.92 -24.14 -9.66
N ASN A 129 4.18 -23.70 -9.67
CA ASN A 129 5.24 -24.35 -8.88
C ASN A 129 5.34 -23.84 -7.43
N ASN A 130 4.66 -22.74 -7.10
CA ASN A 130 4.74 -22.09 -5.78
C ASN A 130 3.33 -21.92 -5.16
N LEU A 131 2.46 -22.92 -5.34
CA LEU A 131 1.05 -22.85 -4.90
C LEU A 131 0.91 -22.59 -3.39
N ASP A 132 1.83 -23.07 -2.55
CA ASP A 132 1.81 -22.76 -1.11
C ASP A 132 1.91 -21.26 -0.84
N VAL A 133 2.80 -20.56 -1.56
CA VAL A 133 2.97 -19.11 -1.44
C VAL A 133 1.75 -18.41 -2.03
N VAL A 134 1.32 -18.80 -3.23
CA VAL A 134 0.15 -18.21 -3.89
C VAL A 134 -1.10 -18.33 -3.01
N SER A 135 -1.28 -19.47 -2.34
CA SER A 135 -2.39 -19.72 -1.41
C SER A 135 -2.47 -18.69 -0.30
N THR A 136 -1.33 -18.21 0.21
CA THR A 136 -1.32 -17.15 1.23
C THR A 136 -1.91 -15.81 0.73
N TYR A 137 -1.85 -15.54 -0.58
CA TYR A 137 -2.42 -14.34 -1.19
C TYR A 137 -3.91 -14.47 -1.52
N VAL A 138 -4.42 -15.70 -1.67
CA VAL A 138 -5.81 -15.95 -2.09
C VAL A 138 -6.66 -16.67 -1.06
N GLN A 139 -6.16 -16.83 0.18
CA GLN A 139 -6.91 -17.45 1.28
C GLN A 139 -8.09 -16.59 1.76
N ASP A 140 -7.93 -15.25 1.76
CA ASP A 140 -8.99 -14.31 2.18
C ASP A 140 -9.79 -13.88 0.96
N GLN A 141 -10.94 -14.53 0.75
CA GLN A 141 -11.80 -14.32 -0.41
C GLN A 141 -13.14 -13.72 -0.01
N ASN A 142 -13.64 -12.79 -0.82
CA ASN A 142 -14.96 -12.21 -0.66
C ASN A 142 -15.55 -11.79 -2.02
N GLU A 143 -16.88 -11.80 -2.18
CA GLU A 143 -17.51 -11.22 -3.38
C GLU A 143 -17.31 -9.69 -3.44
N ASP A 144 -17.20 -9.04 -2.28
CA ASP A 144 -16.67 -7.68 -2.17
C ASP A 144 -15.14 -7.70 -2.38
N CYS A 145 -14.73 -7.66 -3.65
CA CYS A 145 -13.32 -7.76 -4.06
C CYS A 145 -12.88 -6.71 -5.08
N LEU A 146 -13.71 -5.70 -5.38
CA LEU A 146 -13.42 -4.68 -6.40
C LEU A 146 -12.50 -3.58 -5.86
N TYR A 147 -11.25 -3.99 -5.60
CA TYR A 147 -10.19 -3.16 -5.04
C TYR A 147 -8.98 -3.11 -5.96
N LEU A 148 -8.22 -2.02 -5.86
CA LEU A 148 -6.94 -1.84 -6.51
C LEU A 148 -5.86 -1.44 -5.49
N ASN A 149 -4.60 -1.62 -5.89
CA ASN A 149 -3.43 -1.23 -5.13
C ASN A 149 -2.62 -0.21 -5.94
N ILE A 150 -2.09 0.82 -5.28
CA ILE A 150 -1.35 1.92 -5.92
C ILE A 150 0.04 2.00 -5.29
N TYR A 151 1.06 2.05 -6.13
CA TYR A 151 2.47 2.17 -5.75
C TYR A 151 3.01 3.47 -6.35
N VAL A 152 3.34 4.43 -5.49
CA VAL A 152 3.79 5.78 -5.89
C VAL A 152 5.26 5.94 -5.49
N PRO A 153 6.17 6.26 -6.42
CA PRO A 153 7.56 6.54 -6.08
C PRO A 153 7.67 7.89 -5.37
N THR A 154 8.44 7.95 -4.27
CA THR A 154 8.65 9.18 -3.50
C THR A 154 9.83 10.01 -3.99
N GLU A 155 10.80 9.36 -4.61
CA GLU A 155 12.00 9.97 -5.17
C GLU A 155 12.08 9.66 -6.66
N ASP A 156 12.79 10.51 -7.39
CA ASP A 156 13.04 10.25 -8.80
C ASP A 156 14.06 9.10 -8.93
N GLY A 157 13.65 8.04 -9.63
CA GLY A 157 14.40 6.79 -9.73
C GLY A 157 15.80 6.95 -10.32
N PRO A 158 16.69 5.96 -10.18
CA PRO A 158 18.07 6.04 -10.69
C PRO A 158 18.15 6.32 -12.20
N LEU A 159 17.10 6.02 -12.98
CA LEU A 159 17.02 6.34 -14.40
C LEU A 159 16.85 7.83 -14.73
N THR A 160 16.43 8.66 -13.75
CA THR A 160 16.22 10.11 -13.91
C THR A 160 17.43 10.93 -13.49
N LYS A 161 18.38 10.34 -12.76
CA LYS A 161 19.65 11.01 -12.46
C LYS A 161 20.50 10.98 -13.72
N LYS A 162 20.37 12.02 -14.55
CA LYS A 162 21.29 12.31 -15.65
C LYS A 162 22.72 12.20 -15.11
N GLN A 163 23.42 11.13 -15.50
CA GLN A 163 24.83 10.99 -15.23
C GLN A 163 25.50 12.13 -16.00
N THR A 164 25.95 13.17 -15.29
CA THR A 164 26.53 14.40 -15.85
C THR A 164 27.96 14.18 -16.35
N ASP A 165 28.25 13.00 -16.89
CA ASP A 165 29.58 12.58 -17.33
C ASP A 165 29.72 12.52 -18.87
N ASP A 166 28.73 12.96 -19.66
CA ASP A 166 28.92 13.06 -21.11
C ASP A 166 29.51 14.42 -21.51
N LEU A 167 30.81 14.36 -21.70
CA LEU A 167 31.64 15.28 -22.46
C LEU A 167 30.99 15.54 -23.84
N GLY A 168 30.37 16.71 -23.98
CA GLY A 168 30.18 17.45 -25.22
C GLY A 168 29.71 16.68 -26.45
N ASP A 169 28.42 16.77 -26.75
CA ASP A 169 28.00 17.14 -28.10
C ASP A 169 26.77 18.06 -28.01
N ASN A 170 26.88 19.21 -28.64
CA ASN A 170 25.98 20.34 -28.52
C ASN A 170 24.97 20.28 -29.68
N ASP A 171 24.26 19.17 -29.77
CA ASP A 171 23.23 18.94 -30.78
C ASP A 171 21.88 19.30 -30.15
N GLY A 172 21.44 20.53 -30.42
CA GLY A 172 20.29 21.20 -29.80
C GLY A 172 18.92 20.57 -30.11
N ALA A 173 18.66 19.39 -29.58
CA ALA A 173 17.34 18.89 -29.25
C ALA A 173 17.45 18.29 -27.84
N GLU A 174 17.20 19.11 -26.81
CA GLU A 174 16.99 18.60 -25.47
C GLU A 174 15.66 17.83 -25.49
N ASP A 175 15.71 16.55 -25.82
CA ASP A 175 14.61 15.63 -25.55
C ASP A 175 14.47 15.58 -24.02
N GLU A 176 13.61 16.45 -23.47
CA GLU A 176 13.22 16.37 -22.07
C GLU A 176 12.64 14.97 -21.82
N ASP A 177 13.33 14.16 -21.03
CA ASP A 177 12.74 12.91 -20.56
C ASP A 177 11.45 13.27 -19.82
N ILE A 178 10.32 12.68 -20.23
CA ILE A 178 9.01 12.86 -19.58
C ILE A 178 9.12 12.63 -18.06
N ARG A 179 10.13 11.88 -17.61
CA ARG A 179 10.40 11.56 -16.21
C ARG A 179 11.14 12.65 -15.42
N ASP A 180 11.74 13.65 -16.06
CA ASP A 180 12.62 14.66 -15.43
C ASP A 180 11.90 15.94 -14.98
N SER A 181 10.63 16.13 -15.34
CA SER A 181 10.00 17.45 -15.30
C SER A 181 9.32 17.83 -13.97
N GLY A 182 9.47 17.05 -12.89
CA GLY A 182 8.74 17.30 -11.63
C GLY A 182 7.21 17.36 -11.80
N GLY A 183 6.72 16.92 -12.97
CA GLY A 183 5.32 16.95 -13.39
C GLY A 183 4.57 15.67 -13.04
N PRO A 184 3.33 15.52 -13.55
CA PRO A 184 2.55 14.31 -13.36
C PRO A 184 3.30 13.06 -13.85
N LYS A 185 3.47 12.07 -12.99
CA LYS A 185 4.17 10.83 -13.32
C LYS A 185 3.30 9.93 -14.24
N PRO A 186 3.90 9.19 -15.19
CA PRO A 186 3.16 8.19 -15.97
C PRO A 186 2.53 7.12 -15.07
N VAL A 187 1.40 6.55 -15.52
CA VAL A 187 0.66 5.52 -14.78
C VAL A 187 0.62 4.22 -15.57
N MET A 188 1.06 3.14 -14.96
CA MET A 188 0.97 1.78 -15.48
C MET A 188 -0.08 0.99 -14.71
N VAL A 189 -1.12 0.53 -15.41
CA VAL A 189 -2.17 -0.30 -14.80
C VAL A 189 -1.96 -1.75 -15.23
N TYR A 190 -1.71 -2.63 -14.26
CA TYR A 190 -1.49 -4.05 -14.46
C TYR A 190 -2.77 -4.85 -14.19
N ILE A 191 -3.16 -5.65 -15.19
CA ILE A 191 -4.29 -6.57 -15.13
C ILE A 191 -3.71 -7.99 -15.10
N HIS A 192 -3.95 -8.72 -14.01
CA HIS A 192 -3.39 -10.05 -13.85
C HIS A 192 -4.04 -11.08 -14.79
N GLY A 193 -3.30 -12.14 -15.10
CA GLY A 193 -3.83 -13.34 -15.78
C GLY A 193 -4.42 -14.34 -14.78
N GLY A 194 -4.52 -15.61 -15.20
CA GLY A 194 -5.09 -16.69 -14.39
C GLY A 194 -6.35 -17.29 -15.02
N SER A 195 -6.34 -17.46 -16.35
CA SER A 195 -7.42 -18.10 -17.13
C SER A 195 -8.82 -17.49 -16.97
N TYR A 196 -8.92 -16.26 -16.44
CA TYR A 196 -10.15 -15.61 -15.98
C TYR A 196 -10.83 -16.28 -14.77
N MET A 197 -10.22 -17.31 -14.19
CA MET A 197 -10.80 -18.17 -13.15
C MET A 197 -10.08 -17.99 -11.80
N GLU A 198 -8.82 -17.58 -11.84
CA GLU A 198 -7.94 -17.41 -10.69
C GLU A 198 -7.05 -16.17 -10.83
N GLY A 199 -6.29 -15.87 -9.78
CA GLY A 199 -5.34 -14.78 -9.72
C GLY A 199 -5.81 -13.61 -8.86
N THR A 200 -4.89 -12.69 -8.63
CA THR A 200 -5.15 -11.43 -7.94
C THR A 200 -4.05 -10.44 -8.29
N GLY A 201 -4.38 -9.14 -8.33
CA GLY A 201 -3.39 -8.07 -8.42
C GLY A 201 -2.42 -8.04 -7.23
N ASN A 202 -2.81 -8.61 -6.08
CA ASN A 202 -2.02 -8.62 -4.85
C ASN A 202 -0.73 -9.46 -4.96
N LEU A 203 -0.67 -10.40 -5.92
CA LEU A 203 0.53 -11.23 -6.20
C LEU A 203 1.69 -10.43 -6.82
N TYR A 204 1.42 -9.21 -7.29
CA TYR A 204 2.36 -8.40 -8.05
C TYR A 204 2.73 -7.15 -7.25
N ASP A 205 3.89 -7.17 -6.61
CA ASP A 205 4.41 -5.99 -5.91
C ASP A 205 4.99 -4.98 -6.92
N GLY A 206 4.26 -3.88 -7.12
CA GLY A 206 4.66 -2.80 -8.02
C GLY A 206 5.78 -1.90 -7.52
N SER A 207 6.27 -2.09 -6.28
CA SER A 207 7.15 -1.11 -5.62
C SER A 207 8.50 -0.92 -6.32
N VAL A 208 9.16 -2.00 -6.73
CA VAL A 208 10.45 -1.92 -7.43
C VAL A 208 10.29 -1.24 -8.79
N LEU A 209 9.24 -1.60 -9.54
CA LEU A 209 8.96 -1.00 -10.84
C LEU A 209 8.63 0.49 -10.71
N ALA A 210 7.85 0.86 -9.70
CA ALA A 210 7.49 2.24 -9.43
C ALA A 210 8.73 3.09 -9.10
N SER A 211 9.56 2.62 -8.15
CA SER A 211 10.78 3.30 -7.71
C SER A 211 11.82 3.40 -8.84
N TYR A 212 12.10 2.29 -9.53
CA TYR A 212 13.12 2.25 -10.58
C TYR A 212 12.70 3.06 -11.82
N GLY A 213 11.46 2.88 -12.28
CA GLY A 213 10.96 3.49 -13.51
C GLY A 213 10.45 4.92 -13.37
N ASN A 214 10.39 5.45 -12.14
CA ASN A 214 9.74 6.71 -11.81
C ASN A 214 8.29 6.82 -12.33
N VAL A 215 7.51 5.75 -12.17
CA VAL A 215 6.11 5.65 -12.63
C VAL A 215 5.18 5.23 -11.50
N ILE A 216 3.91 5.61 -11.56
CA ILE A 216 2.88 5.07 -10.66
C ILE A 216 2.46 3.71 -11.20
N VAL A 217 2.51 2.67 -10.36
CA VAL A 217 2.03 1.33 -10.73
C VAL A 217 0.73 1.06 -10.01
N ILE A 218 -0.26 0.51 -10.72
CA ILE A 218 -1.56 0.11 -10.17
C ILE A 218 -1.78 -1.36 -10.48
N THR A 219 -2.14 -2.16 -9.48
CA THR A 219 -2.62 -3.54 -9.68
C THR A 219 -4.08 -3.63 -9.30
N VAL A 220 -4.88 -4.36 -10.09
CA VAL A 220 -6.34 -4.37 -9.97
C VAL A 220 -6.86 -5.78 -9.73
N ASN A 221 -7.83 -5.93 -8.83
CA ASN A 221 -8.66 -7.13 -8.75
C ASN A 221 -9.96 -6.92 -9.53
N TYR A 222 -10.37 -7.92 -10.30
CA TYR A 222 -11.64 -7.92 -11.04
C TYR A 222 -12.37 -9.25 -10.81
N ARG A 223 -13.70 -9.26 -10.96
CA ARG A 223 -14.50 -10.48 -10.75
C ARG A 223 -13.99 -11.63 -11.62
N LEU A 224 -13.87 -12.81 -11.03
CA LEU A 224 -13.37 -14.02 -11.68
C LEU A 224 -14.46 -15.06 -11.87
N GLY A 225 -14.20 -16.01 -12.76
CA GLY A 225 -15.04 -17.16 -13.05
C GLY A 225 -16.48 -16.80 -13.35
N VAL A 226 -17.41 -17.54 -12.74
CA VAL A 226 -18.85 -17.37 -12.95
C VAL A 226 -19.32 -15.96 -12.56
N LEU A 227 -18.72 -15.36 -11.52
CA LEU A 227 -19.10 -14.04 -11.04
C LEU A 227 -18.62 -12.93 -12.00
N GLY A 228 -17.52 -13.14 -12.71
CA GLY A 228 -16.95 -12.19 -13.66
C GLY A 228 -17.48 -12.31 -15.08
N LYS A 229 -17.87 -13.53 -15.49
CA LYS A 229 -18.37 -13.79 -16.84
C LYS A 229 -19.89 -13.89 -16.80
N LYS A 230 -20.57 -12.97 -17.47
CA LYS A 230 -21.98 -13.13 -17.80
C LYS A 230 -22.11 -14.30 -18.78
N LEU A 231 -22.31 -15.51 -18.25
CA LEU A 231 -22.84 -16.61 -19.02
C LEU A 231 -24.33 -16.30 -19.21
N LEU A 232 -24.77 -16.24 -20.48
CA LEU A 232 -26.14 -16.00 -20.96
C LEU A 232 -26.50 -14.51 -21.16
N ASP A 233 -26.14 -13.98 -22.33
CA ASP A 233 -27.08 -13.17 -23.12
C ASP A 233 -27.57 -14.05 -24.28
N PHE A 234 -28.50 -14.96 -23.98
CA PHE A 234 -29.38 -15.52 -25.01
C PHE A 234 -30.59 -14.58 -25.11
N ASN A 235 -30.48 -13.58 -25.97
CA ASN A 235 -31.66 -12.88 -26.50
C ASN A 235 -31.41 -12.51 -27.96
#